data_AF-A0A847D951-F1
#
_entry.id   AF-A0A847D951-F1
#
_cell.length_a   1.000
_cell.length_b   1.000
_cell.length_c   1.000
_cell.angle_alpha   90.00
_cell.angle_beta   90.00
_cell.angle_gamma   90.00
#
_symmetry.space_group_name_H-M   'P 1'
#
loop_
_entity.id
_entity.type
_entity.pdbx_description
1 polymer ?
#
loop_
_entity_poly.entity_id
_entity_poly.type
_entity_poly.pdbx_seq_one_letter_code
_entity_poly.pdbx_strand_id
1 'polypeptide(L)' 'MTDGMSIGGDCFGNREGLLPKKSGRTYYEADIDYDGGYRGAERIVYSNDGLIFYTDDHYESFEQLYGEGD' A
#
# COMPACT_ATOMS: atom_id res chain seq x y z
N MET A 1 -9.17 -15.58 -16.04
CA MET A 1 -10.30 -14.64 -16.07
C MET A 1 -10.14 -13.74 -14.85
N THR A 2 -9.40 -12.64 -15.01
CA THR A 2 -9.27 -11.56 -14.02
C THR A 2 -9.52 -10.25 -14.77
N ASP A 3 -10.62 -10.21 -15.52
CA ASP A 3 -11.11 -8.99 -16.15
C ASP A 3 -11.82 -8.20 -15.05
N GLY A 4 -11.21 -7.10 -14.59
CA GLY A 4 -11.82 -6.14 -13.66
C GLY A 4 -11.55 -6.33 -12.16
N MET A 5 -10.51 -7.08 -11.78
CA MET A 5 -10.10 -7.19 -10.36
C MET A 5 -8.73 -6.56 -10.17
N SER A 6 -8.63 -5.52 -9.34
CA SER A 6 -7.36 -5.00 -8.84
C SER A 6 -6.64 -6.11 -8.05
N ILE A 7 -5.33 -6.23 -8.26
CA ILE A 7 -4.48 -7.09 -7.45
C ILE A 7 -4.17 -6.30 -6.16
N GLY A 8 -4.63 -6.81 -5.02
CA GLY A 8 -4.42 -6.18 -3.73
C GLY A 8 -4.80 -7.11 -2.57
N GLY A 9 -4.11 -6.96 -1.44
CA GLY A 9 -4.25 -7.79 -0.24
C GLY A 9 -3.02 -8.65 0.09
N ASP A 10 -1.97 -8.60 -0.73
CA ASP A 10 -0.70 -9.26 -0.42
C ASP A 10 0.03 -8.54 0.73
N CYS A 11 0.78 -9.33 1.52
CA CYS A 11 1.57 -8.78 2.62
C CYS A 11 2.71 -7.89 2.08
N PHE A 12 2.70 -6.61 2.46
CA PHE A 12 3.79 -5.69 2.17
C PHE A 12 4.90 -5.83 3.21
N GLY A 13 6.09 -6.25 2.75
CA GLY A 13 7.19 -6.61 3.66
C GLY A 13 7.88 -5.43 4.36
N ASN A 14 7.68 -4.18 3.89
CA ASN A 14 8.37 -2.99 4.41
C ASN A 14 9.88 -3.22 4.64
N ARG A 15 10.53 -3.83 3.62
CA ARG A 15 11.93 -4.28 3.70
C ARG A 15 12.90 -3.12 3.84
N GLU A 16 12.61 -2.02 3.16
CA GLU A 16 13.37 -0.77 3.21
C GLU A 16 13.12 -0.01 4.52
N GLY A 17 12.05 -0.33 5.24
CA GLY A 17 11.77 0.25 6.55
C GLY A 17 11.30 1.70 6.51
N LEU A 18 10.77 2.13 5.36
CA LEU A 18 10.22 3.47 5.16
C LEU A 18 8.93 3.69 5.96
N LEU A 19 8.19 2.63 6.28
CA LEU A 19 6.97 2.70 7.10
C LEU A 19 7.24 2.36 8.58
N PRO A 20 6.50 2.97 9.52
CA PRO A 20 6.74 2.77 10.96
C PRO A 20 6.50 1.33 11.40
N LYS A 21 7.47 0.73 12.08
CA LYS A 21 7.39 -0.67 12.56
C LYS A 21 6.88 -0.72 14.01
N LYS A 22 5.92 -1.59 14.28
CA LYS A 22 5.36 -1.85 15.62
C LYS A 22 5.16 -3.35 15.79
N SER A 23 5.32 -3.88 17.01
CA SER A 23 5.07 -5.30 17.27
C SER A 23 3.62 -5.66 16.94
N GLY A 24 3.42 -6.73 16.16
CA GLY A 24 2.09 -7.14 15.68
C GLY A 24 1.54 -6.31 14.51
N ARG A 25 2.28 -5.31 14.01
CA ARG A 25 1.90 -4.55 12.82
C ARG A 25 2.32 -5.31 11.56
N THR A 26 1.35 -5.50 10.68
CA THR A 26 1.50 -6.08 9.34
C THR A 26 0.95 -5.08 8.34
N TYR A 27 1.68 -4.91 7.23
CA TYR A 27 1.25 -4.07 6.12
C TYR A 27 0.75 -4.94 4.98
N TYR A 28 -0.16 -4.37 4.20
CA TYR A 28 -0.72 -4.95 2.99
C TYR A 28 -0.71 -3.91 1.90
N GLU A 29 -0.59 -4.34 0.65
CA GLU A 29 -0.61 -3.44 -0.50
C GLU A 29 -1.81 -3.69 -1.41
N ALA A 30 -2.24 -2.63 -2.08
CA ALA A 30 -3.23 -2.71 -3.15
C ALA A 30 -2.87 -1.73 -4.28
N ASP A 31 -3.00 -2.20 -5.52
CA ASP A 31 -2.92 -1.32 -6.69
C ASP A 31 -4.10 -0.32 -6.68
N ILE A 32 -3.81 0.98 -6.84
CA ILE A 32 -4.82 1.99 -7.20
C ILE A 32 -4.88 2.11 -8.73
N ASP A 33 -6.04 2.47 -9.25
CA ASP A 33 -6.24 2.87 -10.66
C ASP A 33 -5.95 1.77 -11.70
N TYR A 34 -6.37 0.54 -11.40
CA TYR A 34 -6.50 -0.48 -12.43
C TYR A 34 -7.78 -0.27 -13.27
N ASP A 35 -7.75 0.66 -14.23
CA ASP A 35 -8.85 0.91 -15.18
C ASP A 35 -8.62 0.25 -16.56
N GLY A 36 -7.72 -0.75 -16.62
CA GLY A 36 -7.37 -1.48 -17.85
C GLY A 36 -6.24 -0.80 -18.64
N GLY A 37 -5.08 -1.45 -18.71
CA GLY A 37 -3.88 -0.93 -19.36
C GLY A 37 -2.58 -1.39 -18.69
N TYR A 38 -1.56 -0.54 -18.67
CA TYR A 38 -0.33 -0.77 -17.91
C TYR A 38 -0.58 -0.52 -16.43
N ARG A 39 -0.11 -1.42 -15.55
CA ARG A 39 -0.14 -1.17 -14.10
C ARG A 39 0.69 0.09 -13.82
N GLY A 40 0.05 1.12 -13.26
CA GLY A 40 0.73 2.36 -12.85
C GLY A 40 1.74 2.11 -11.73
N ALA A 41 2.45 3.17 -11.33
CA ALA A 41 3.37 3.15 -10.19
C ALA A 41 2.65 3.28 -8.83
N GLU A 42 1.35 3.61 -8.86
CA GLU A 42 0.58 4.04 -7.71
C GLU A 42 0.04 2.88 -6.88
N ARG A 43 0.27 2.90 -5.56
CA ARG A 43 -0.15 1.86 -4.61
C ARG A 43 -0.65 2.48 -3.31
N ILE A 44 -1.62 1.83 -2.66
CA ILE A 44 -1.90 2.01 -1.23
C ILE A 44 -1.17 0.95 -0.45
N VAL A 45 -0.54 1.34 0.65
CA VAL A 45 -0.09 0.43 1.70
C VAL A 45 -0.85 0.72 2.98
N TYR A 46 -1.56 -0.28 3.50
CA TYR A 46 -2.37 -0.14 4.71
C TYR A 46 -1.96 -1.17 5.76
N SER A 47 -2.06 -0.80 7.05
CA SER A 47 -1.72 -1.68 8.16
C SER A 47 -2.95 -2.33 8.79
N ASN A 48 -2.75 -3.45 9.48
CA ASN A 48 -3.80 -4.10 10.27
C ASN A 48 -4.28 -3.27 11.48
N ASP A 49 -3.56 -2.22 11.85
CA ASP A 49 -3.87 -1.31 12.95
C ASP A 49 -4.37 0.07 12.51
N GLY A 50 -4.65 0.26 11.21
CA GLY A 50 -5.36 1.44 10.69
C GLY A 50 -4.47 2.56 10.15
N LEU A 51 -3.18 2.31 9.91
CA LEU A 51 -2.35 3.25 9.15
C LEU A 51 -2.59 3.07 7.66
N ILE A 52 -2.64 4.16 6.90
CA ILE A 52 -2.80 4.16 5.44
C ILE A 52 -1.76 5.08 4.84
N PHE A 53 -1.02 4.54 3.87
CA PHE A 53 0.03 5.21 3.13
C PHE A 53 -0.23 5.09 1.63
N TYR A 54 0.23 6.09 0.89
CA TYR A 54 0.17 6.17 -0.56
C TYR A 54 1.58 6.32 -1.14
N THR A 55 1.84 5.70 -2.28
CA THR A 55 3.07 5.86 -3.07
C THR A 55 2.67 6.00 -4.53
N ASP A 56 3.25 6.96 -5.24
CA ASP A 56 3.14 7.13 -6.70
C ASP A 56 4.43 6.78 -7.45
N ASP A 57 5.46 6.34 -6.71
CA ASP A 57 6.84 6.17 -7.17
C ASP A 57 7.35 4.74 -6.97
N HIS A 58 6.49 3.73 -7.10
CA HIS A 58 6.91 2.31 -6.97
C HIS A 58 7.60 2.01 -5.62
N TYR A 59 7.04 2.50 -4.51
CA TYR A 59 7.52 2.29 -3.14
C TYR A 59 8.79 3.05 -2.75
N GLU A 60 9.28 4.00 -3.58
CA GLU A 60 10.45 4.82 -3.24
C GLU A 60 10.16 5.80 -2.09
N SER A 61 8.94 6.35 -2.03
CA SER A 61 8.48 7.22 -0.96
C SER A 61 7.01 6.98 -0.62
N PHE A 62 6.62 7.43 0.57
CA PHE A 62 5.26 7.22 1.09
C PHE A 62 4.71 8.50 1.70
N GLU A 63 3.51 8.86 1.29
CA GLU A 63 2.67 9.87 1.94
C GLU A 63 1.72 9.18 2.91
N GLN A 64 1.72 9.61 4.18
CA GLN A 64 0.76 9.11 5.17
C GLN A 64 -0.59 9.81 4.97
N LEU A 65 -1.62 9.04 4.63
CA LEU A 65 -2.98 9.56 4.44
C LEU A 65 -3.80 9.53 5.74
N TYR A 66 -3.69 8.44 6.51
CA TYR A 66 -4.47 8.24 7.74
C TYR A 66 -3.66 7.44 8.78
N GLY A 67 -3.86 7.72 10.08
CA GLY A 67 -3.33 6.90 11.18
C GLY A 67 -2.71 7.68 12.35
N GLU A 68 -2.81 7.09 13.56
CA GLU A 68 -2.45 7.58 14.91
C GLU A 68 -1.98 9.06 14.98
N GLY A 69 -2.97 9.97 15.09
CA GLY A 69 -2.79 11.42 15.12
C GLY A 69 -4.06 12.27 14.98
N ASP A 70 -5.23 11.69 14.66
CA ASP A 70 -6.56 12.36 14.62
C ASP A 70 -7.43 12.04 15.85
#